data_AF-A0A1G2LR43-F1
#
_entry.id   AF-A0A1G2LR43-F1
#
_cell.length_a   1.000
_cell.length_b   1.000
_cell.length_c   1.000
_cell.angle_alpha   90.00
_cell.angle_beta   90.00
_cell.angle_gamma   90.00
#
_symmetry.space_group_name_H-M   'P 1'
#
loop_
_entity.id
_entity.type
_entity.pdbx_description
1 polymer ?
#
loop_
_entity_poly.entity_id
_entity_poly.type
_entity_poly.pdbx_seq_one_letter_code
_entity_poly.pdbx_strand_id
1 'polypeptide(L)'
;MPITGWVLKNSKNEEMKIGKGAYFVFSAQINQEIDILLAPGAKVYVNTPRSPIGANFQTNICTGYFEQFQDFIPSLRKDCPHPYKDISPSANLKDKCLDYIERLPRCEMPINNIPWDLDDACRKYLSENINYNSCVANHRKDKNFYSNEWRIYLGRGKELWKSRRETITLYDQLGKIIDSISY
;
A
#
# COMPACT_ATOMS: atom_id res chain seq x y z
N MET A 1 14.16 -13.74 -2.62
CA MET A 1 13.71 -15.01 -2.00
C MET A 1 12.21 -15.15 -2.17
N PRO A 2 11.70 -16.22 -2.79
CA PRO A 2 10.25 -16.46 -2.89
C PRO A 2 9.67 -16.85 -1.53
N ILE A 3 8.58 -16.19 -1.15
CA ILE A 3 7.85 -16.49 0.11
C ILE A 3 6.39 -16.87 -0.12
N THR A 4 5.87 -16.72 -1.35
CA THR A 4 4.55 -17.28 -1.67
C THR A 4 4.56 -18.76 -1.35
N GLY A 5 3.51 -19.22 -0.71
CA GLY A 5 3.34 -20.60 -0.29
C GLY A 5 4.04 -21.00 1.00
N TRP A 6 4.79 -20.11 1.64
CA TRP A 6 5.22 -20.31 3.03
C TRP A 6 4.02 -20.39 3.95
N VAL A 7 4.19 -21.07 5.09
CA VAL A 7 3.09 -21.38 6.01
C VAL A 7 3.38 -20.79 7.38
N LEU A 8 2.40 -20.06 7.92
CA LEU A 8 2.40 -19.64 9.31
C LEU A 8 1.51 -20.59 10.11
N LYS A 9 2.03 -21.08 11.23
CA LYS A 9 1.32 -22.02 12.11
C LYS A 9 1.31 -21.53 13.55
N ASN A 10 0.17 -21.62 14.22
CA ASN A 10 0.05 -21.28 15.64
C ASN A 10 0.29 -22.48 16.58
N SER A 11 0.27 -22.25 17.90
CA SER A 11 0.45 -23.29 18.93
C SER A 11 -0.62 -24.39 18.91
N LYS A 12 -1.77 -24.16 18.26
CA LYS A 12 -2.86 -25.14 18.10
C LYS A 12 -2.76 -25.93 16.80
N ASN A 13 -1.68 -25.77 16.05
CA ASN A 13 -1.49 -26.33 14.72
C ASN A 13 -2.45 -25.81 13.64
N GLU A 14 -3.16 -24.70 13.87
CA GLU A 14 -3.85 -24.00 12.78
C GLU A 14 -2.82 -23.33 11.87
N GLU A 15 -3.01 -23.47 10.56
CA GLU A 15 -2.06 -22.98 9.57
C GLU A 15 -2.72 -22.07 8.53
N MET A 16 -1.95 -21.12 8.02
CA MET A 16 -2.32 -20.28 6.89
C MET A 16 -1.14 -20.13 5.94
N LYS A 17 -1.44 -20.24 4.66
CA LYS A 17 -0.46 -20.15 3.58
C LYS A 17 -0.40 -18.72 3.05
N ILE A 18 0.81 -18.21 2.87
CA ILE A 18 1.05 -16.94 2.19
C ILE A 18 0.63 -17.08 0.73
N GLY A 19 -0.32 -16.23 0.31
CA GLY A 19 -0.81 -16.19 -1.06
C GLY A 19 0.17 -15.54 -2.04
N LYS A 20 -0.34 -15.31 -3.25
CA LYS A 20 0.30 -14.43 -4.24
C LYS A 20 0.02 -12.98 -3.90
N GLY A 21 0.68 -12.05 -4.57
CA GLY A 21 0.44 -10.62 -4.41
C GLY A 21 0.79 -9.84 -5.66
N ALA A 22 0.50 -8.55 -5.64
CA ALA A 22 0.72 -7.65 -6.77
C ALA A 22 1.87 -6.67 -6.47
N TYR A 23 2.80 -6.53 -7.41
CA TYR A 23 3.76 -5.42 -7.38
C TYR A 23 3.05 -4.09 -7.57
N PHE A 24 2.10 -4.08 -8.49
CA PHE A 24 1.36 -2.91 -8.86
C PHE A 24 -0.09 -3.12 -8.49
N VAL A 25 -0.55 -2.39 -7.48
CA VAL A 25 -1.96 -2.37 -7.13
C VAL A 25 -2.63 -1.15 -7.72
N PHE A 26 -3.83 -1.36 -8.24
CA PHE A 26 -4.79 -0.33 -8.59
C PHE A 26 -5.94 -0.39 -7.61
N SER A 27 -6.47 0.78 -7.25
CA SER A 27 -7.73 0.85 -6.51
C SER A 27 -8.89 0.52 -7.45
N ALA A 28 -9.89 -0.20 -6.93
CA ALA A 28 -11.13 -0.55 -7.64
C ALA A 28 -10.95 -1.37 -8.94
N GLN A 29 -9.84 -2.09 -9.09
CA GLN A 29 -9.58 -2.98 -10.23
C GLN A 29 -9.01 -4.31 -9.77
N ILE A 30 -9.11 -5.35 -10.62
CA ILE A 30 -8.49 -6.65 -10.35
C ILE A 30 -6.98 -6.51 -10.56
N ASN A 31 -6.22 -6.81 -9.52
CA ASN A 31 -4.76 -6.75 -9.56
C ASN A 31 -4.18 -8.06 -10.08
N GLN A 32 -3.16 -7.97 -10.94
CA GLN A 32 -2.44 -9.15 -11.39
C GLN A 32 -1.58 -9.70 -10.25
N GLU A 33 -1.93 -10.89 -9.78
CA GLU A 33 -1.20 -11.56 -8.71
C GLU A 33 -0.09 -12.47 -9.23
N ILE A 34 1.07 -12.37 -8.59
CA ILE A 34 2.29 -13.13 -8.88
C ILE A 34 2.91 -13.65 -7.58
N ASP A 35 3.93 -14.49 -7.72
CA ASP A 35 4.69 -14.93 -6.56
C ASP A 35 5.44 -13.77 -5.90
N ILE A 36 5.35 -13.71 -4.58
CA ILE A 36 5.98 -12.69 -3.75
C ILE A 36 7.45 -13.02 -3.61
N LEU A 37 8.29 -12.15 -4.18
CA LEU A 37 9.74 -12.21 -4.09
C LEU A 37 10.26 -11.08 -3.18
N LEU A 38 10.93 -11.47 -2.11
CA LEU A 38 11.60 -10.54 -1.20
C LEU A 38 13.00 -10.19 -1.72
N ALA A 39 13.26 -8.89 -1.85
CA ALA A 39 14.61 -8.37 -2.01
C ALA A 39 15.37 -8.43 -0.66
N PRO A 40 16.71 -8.38 -0.67
CA PRO A 40 17.49 -8.31 0.56
C PRO A 40 17.02 -7.16 1.47
N GLY A 41 16.84 -7.44 2.76
CA GLY A 41 16.37 -6.45 3.74
C GLY A 41 14.90 -6.05 3.62
N ALA A 42 14.10 -6.75 2.80
CA ALA A 42 12.66 -6.47 2.68
C ALA A 42 11.93 -6.72 4.01
N LYS A 43 10.98 -5.84 4.33
CA LYS A 43 10.06 -6.03 5.45
C LYS A 43 8.75 -6.63 4.96
N VAL A 44 8.19 -7.55 5.73
CA VAL A 44 6.87 -8.13 5.44
C VAL A 44 5.99 -7.95 6.65
N TYR A 45 4.81 -7.35 6.45
CA TYR A 45 3.75 -7.35 7.44
C TYR A 45 2.71 -8.39 7.03
N VAL A 46 2.52 -9.40 7.87
CA VAL A 46 1.47 -10.40 7.68
C VAL A 46 0.34 -10.12 8.65
N ASN A 47 -0.83 -9.82 8.10
CA ASN A 47 -2.04 -9.51 8.83
C ASN A 47 -3.05 -10.65 8.64
N THR A 48 -3.74 -11.05 9.71
CA THR A 48 -4.80 -12.05 9.62
C THR A 48 -6.04 -11.62 8.79
N PRO A 49 -6.56 -10.39 8.93
CA PRO A 49 -7.80 -10.00 8.25
C PRO A 49 -7.67 -9.97 6.72
N ARG A 50 -8.80 -9.72 6.05
CA ARG A 50 -8.80 -9.41 4.61
C ARG A 50 -8.06 -8.10 4.34
N SER A 51 -7.40 -8.03 3.18
CA SER A 51 -6.77 -6.80 2.71
C SER A 51 -7.82 -5.69 2.54
N PRO A 52 -7.57 -4.47 3.08
CA PRO A 52 -8.46 -3.33 2.83
C PRO A 52 -8.63 -2.99 1.35
N ILE A 53 -7.64 -3.36 0.51
CA ILE A 53 -7.69 -3.16 -0.95
C ILE A 53 -7.84 -4.47 -1.74
N GLY A 54 -8.19 -5.56 -1.05
CA GLY A 54 -8.53 -6.84 -1.69
C GLY A 54 -7.36 -7.65 -2.25
N ALA A 55 -6.11 -7.23 -2.06
CA ALA A 55 -4.92 -7.95 -2.53
C ALA A 55 -3.76 -7.90 -1.52
N ASN A 56 -2.82 -8.84 -1.63
CA ASN A 56 -1.47 -8.68 -1.06
C ASN A 56 -0.66 -7.78 -1.99
N PHE A 57 0.20 -6.93 -1.46
CA PHE A 57 0.87 -5.93 -2.30
C PHE A 57 2.23 -5.48 -1.81
N GLN A 58 3.11 -5.13 -2.77
CA GLN A 58 4.31 -4.37 -2.47
C GLN A 58 3.93 -2.88 -2.36
N THR A 59 4.42 -2.24 -1.31
CA THR A 59 4.24 -0.80 -1.16
C THR A 59 5.15 -0.03 -2.12
N ASN A 60 4.74 1.19 -2.46
CA ASN A 60 5.50 2.14 -3.27
C ASN A 60 5.33 3.54 -2.68
N ILE A 61 6.05 4.52 -3.23
CA ILE A 61 6.02 5.90 -2.73
C ILE A 61 4.62 6.53 -2.77
N CYS A 62 3.71 6.06 -3.62
CA CYS A 62 2.35 6.58 -3.74
C CYS A 62 1.34 5.86 -2.82
N THR A 63 1.70 4.71 -2.24
CA THR A 63 0.77 3.83 -1.49
C THR A 63 0.10 4.52 -0.30
N GLY A 64 0.70 5.58 0.26
CA GLY A 64 0.11 6.36 1.34
C GLY A 64 -1.27 6.95 1.03
N TYR A 65 -1.63 7.16 -0.25
CA TYR A 65 -2.97 7.62 -0.64
C TYR A 65 -4.10 6.67 -0.18
N PHE A 66 -3.81 5.38 0.04
CA PHE A 66 -4.84 4.44 0.48
C PHE A 66 -5.31 4.70 1.92
N GLU A 67 -4.48 5.32 2.77
CA GLU A 67 -4.83 5.67 4.16
C GLU A 67 -6.00 6.64 4.27
N GLN A 68 -6.33 7.37 3.20
CA GLN A 68 -7.45 8.31 3.24
C GLN A 68 -8.82 7.60 3.29
N PHE A 69 -8.90 6.39 2.74
CA PHE A 69 -10.17 5.66 2.60
C PHE A 69 -10.22 4.36 3.38
N GLN A 70 -9.07 3.86 3.82
CA GLN A 70 -8.91 2.55 4.46
C GLN A 70 -7.85 2.64 5.55
N ASP A 71 -8.04 1.92 6.64
CA ASP A 71 -7.05 1.81 7.71
C ASP A 71 -6.14 0.60 7.48
N PHE A 72 -4.84 0.80 7.66
CA PHE A 72 -3.84 -0.26 7.59
C PHE A 72 -3.16 -0.44 8.93
N ILE A 73 -2.81 -1.68 9.25
CA ILE A 73 -2.08 -2.02 10.47
C ILE A 73 -0.79 -2.76 10.07
N PRO A 74 0.39 -2.24 10.48
CA PRO A 74 0.62 -0.83 10.88
C PRO A 74 0.19 0.16 9.79
N SER A 75 0.07 1.44 10.11
CA SER A 75 -0.26 2.45 9.09
C SER A 75 0.76 2.45 7.95
N LEU A 76 0.31 2.81 6.76
CA LEU A 76 1.15 3.05 5.60
C LEU A 76 1.89 4.37 5.77
N ARG A 77 3.08 4.43 5.17
CA ARG A 77 3.88 5.65 5.15
C ARG A 77 3.21 6.71 4.29
N LYS A 78 3.05 7.92 4.84
CA LYS A 78 2.49 9.08 4.14
C LYS A 78 3.59 9.96 3.50
N ASP A 79 4.53 9.31 2.81
CA ASP A 79 5.73 9.94 2.26
C ASP A 79 5.63 10.20 0.73
N CYS A 80 4.41 10.39 0.21
CA CYS A 80 4.19 10.56 -1.22
C CYS A 80 4.94 11.77 -1.79
N PRO A 81 5.34 11.73 -3.08
CA PRO A 81 5.76 12.91 -3.81
C PRO A 81 4.76 14.05 -3.63
N HIS A 82 5.28 15.28 -3.56
CA HIS A 82 4.44 16.45 -3.37
C HIS A 82 3.78 16.81 -4.70
N PRO A 83 2.44 16.90 -4.79
CA PRO A 83 1.73 17.04 -6.07
C PRO A 83 2.11 18.31 -6.85
N TYR A 84 2.50 19.37 -6.15
CA TYR A 84 3.01 20.60 -6.77
C TYR A 84 4.21 20.36 -7.71
N LYS A 85 5.05 19.37 -7.41
CA LYS A 85 6.23 19.06 -8.24
C LYS A 85 5.89 18.36 -9.54
N ASP A 86 4.67 17.83 -9.65
CA ASP A 86 4.21 17.05 -10.80
C ASP A 86 3.32 17.87 -11.74
N ILE A 87 3.16 19.17 -11.46
CA ILE A 87 2.37 20.06 -12.31
C ILE A 87 3.02 20.20 -13.67
N SER A 88 2.31 19.74 -14.71
CA SER A 88 2.75 19.94 -16.08
C SER A 88 2.72 21.43 -16.43
N PRO A 89 3.76 21.97 -17.11
CA PRO A 89 3.73 23.32 -17.66
C PRO A 89 2.53 23.56 -18.59
N SER A 90 2.01 22.51 -19.23
CA SER A 90 0.85 22.59 -20.13
C SER A 90 -0.50 22.69 -19.39
N ALA A 91 -0.54 22.53 -18.07
CA ALA A 91 -1.78 22.56 -17.30
C ALA A 91 -2.40 23.97 -17.23
N ASN A 92 -1.62 25.03 -17.49
CA ASN A 92 -2.05 26.43 -17.55
C ASN A 92 -2.97 26.84 -16.37
N LEU A 93 -2.57 26.44 -15.15
CA LEU A 93 -3.32 26.72 -13.93
C LEU A 93 -3.04 28.14 -13.44
N LYS A 94 -4.06 28.80 -12.91
CA LYS A 94 -3.93 30.14 -12.29
C LYS A 94 -3.17 30.08 -10.97
N ASP A 95 -2.51 31.17 -10.59
CA ASP A 95 -1.70 31.28 -9.36
C ASP A 95 -2.41 30.77 -8.11
N LYS A 96 -3.68 31.13 -7.92
CA LYS A 96 -4.48 30.67 -6.79
C LYS A 96 -4.62 29.14 -6.71
N CYS A 97 -4.68 28.46 -7.85
CA CYS A 97 -4.69 27.01 -7.91
C CYS A 97 -3.32 26.44 -7.54
N LEU A 98 -2.25 27.04 -8.06
CA LEU A 98 -0.87 26.66 -7.76
C LEU A 98 -0.60 26.79 -6.25
N ASP A 99 -0.98 27.92 -5.65
CA ASP A 99 -0.88 28.17 -4.21
C ASP A 99 -1.65 27.15 -3.38
N TYR A 100 -2.84 26.74 -3.85
CA TYR A 100 -3.63 25.71 -3.19
C TYR A 100 -2.92 24.35 -3.24
N ILE A 101 -2.45 23.94 -4.42
CA ILE A 101 -1.75 22.66 -4.61
C ILE A 101 -0.43 22.62 -3.81
N GLU A 102 0.28 23.74 -3.71
CA GLU A 102 1.51 23.85 -2.92
C GLU A 102 1.28 23.58 -1.43
N ARG A 103 0.10 23.90 -0.90
CA ARG A 103 -0.25 23.73 0.51
C ARG A 103 -0.89 22.38 0.82
N LEU A 104 -1.17 21.56 -0.19
CA LEU A 104 -1.84 20.28 0.03
C LEU A 104 -0.94 19.32 0.83
N PRO A 105 -1.50 18.63 1.83
CA PRO A 105 -0.82 17.53 2.46
C PRO A 105 -0.43 16.45 1.44
N ARG A 106 0.69 15.77 1.69
CA ARG A 106 1.10 14.62 0.89
C ARG A 106 0.14 13.46 1.11
N CYS A 107 -0.02 12.63 0.09
CA CYS A 107 -0.89 11.45 0.13
C CYS A 107 -2.37 11.74 0.44
N GLU A 108 -2.84 12.98 0.21
CA GLU A 108 -4.23 13.34 0.43
C GLU A 108 -4.87 13.89 -0.86
N MET A 109 -6.02 13.32 -1.19
CA MET A 109 -6.90 13.77 -2.27
C MET A 109 -7.81 14.88 -1.71
N PRO A 110 -7.83 16.07 -2.32
CA PRO A 110 -8.66 17.18 -1.86
C PRO A 110 -10.13 16.97 -2.29
N ILE A 111 -10.86 16.09 -1.62
CA ILE A 111 -12.25 15.75 -1.99
C ILE A 111 -13.27 16.65 -1.28
N ASN A 112 -13.06 16.92 0.02
CA ASN A 112 -14.06 17.58 0.87
C ASN A 112 -13.80 19.09 1.07
N ASN A 113 -12.58 19.55 0.81
CA ASN A 113 -12.12 20.89 1.21
C ASN A 113 -11.57 21.69 0.02
N ILE A 114 -12.20 21.60 -1.16
CA ILE A 114 -11.84 22.42 -2.32
C ILE A 114 -12.49 23.80 -2.17
N PRO A 115 -11.72 24.90 -2.05
CA PRO A 115 -12.26 26.25 -1.96
C PRO A 115 -13.20 26.56 -3.11
N TRP A 116 -14.36 27.18 -2.84
CA TRP A 116 -15.42 27.47 -3.82
C TRP A 116 -15.00 28.52 -4.87
N ASP A 117 -13.94 29.26 -4.58
CA ASP A 117 -13.40 30.36 -5.37
C ASP A 117 -12.21 29.94 -6.25
N LEU A 118 -11.95 28.63 -6.36
CA LEU A 118 -11.13 28.02 -7.41
C LEU A 118 -11.96 27.82 -8.67
N ASP A 119 -11.33 28.05 -9.83
CA ASP A 119 -11.96 27.90 -11.13
C ASP A 119 -12.08 26.44 -11.57
N ASP A 120 -12.94 26.20 -12.58
CA ASP A 120 -13.27 24.85 -13.03
C ASP A 120 -12.06 24.08 -13.55
N ALA A 121 -11.11 24.79 -14.19
CA ALA A 121 -9.85 24.21 -14.64
C ALA A 121 -9.04 23.63 -13.46
N CYS A 122 -8.93 24.38 -12.35
CA CYS A 122 -8.27 23.89 -11.15
C CYS A 122 -8.99 22.68 -10.56
N ARG A 123 -10.31 22.75 -10.38
CA ARG A 123 -11.09 21.63 -9.80
C ARG A 123 -10.92 20.35 -10.59
N LYS A 124 -10.97 20.46 -11.92
CA LYS A 124 -10.72 19.34 -12.83
C LYS A 124 -9.30 18.80 -12.68
N TYR A 125 -8.31 19.69 -12.62
CA TYR A 125 -6.93 19.27 -12.40
C TYR A 125 -6.77 18.50 -11.09
N LEU A 126 -7.33 19.00 -9.99
CA LEU A 126 -7.26 18.36 -8.67
C LEU A 126 -7.84 16.93 -8.69
N SER A 127 -9.02 16.75 -9.27
CA SER A 127 -9.67 15.44 -9.32
C SER A 127 -8.93 14.44 -10.22
N GLU A 128 -8.39 14.90 -11.35
CA GLU A 128 -7.72 14.04 -12.33
C GLU A 128 -6.26 13.73 -11.94
N ASN A 129 -5.57 14.64 -11.25
CA ASN A 129 -4.11 14.56 -11.08
C ASN A 129 -3.64 14.37 -9.64
N ILE A 130 -4.49 14.61 -8.62
CA ILE A 130 -4.09 14.44 -7.21
C ILE A 130 -4.76 13.20 -6.64
N ASN A 131 -4.21 12.05 -6.97
CA ASN A 131 -4.64 10.74 -6.50
C ASN A 131 -3.53 9.69 -6.67
N TYR A 132 -3.77 8.49 -6.14
CA TYR A 132 -2.83 7.37 -6.25
C TYR A 132 -2.45 7.07 -7.71
N ASN A 133 -3.43 6.94 -8.61
CA ASN A 133 -3.18 6.52 -9.99
C ASN A 133 -2.28 7.51 -10.72
N SER A 134 -2.51 8.81 -10.55
CA SER A 134 -1.72 9.87 -11.17
C SER A 134 -0.31 9.96 -10.59
N CYS A 135 -0.17 9.84 -9.26
CA CYS A 135 1.15 9.71 -8.62
C CYS A 135 1.95 8.54 -9.23
N VAL A 136 1.32 7.38 -9.38
CA VAL A 136 2.02 6.23 -9.95
C VAL A 136 2.32 6.43 -11.44
N ALA A 137 1.43 7.02 -12.22
CA ALA A 137 1.68 7.32 -13.62
C ALA A 137 2.94 8.19 -13.81
N ASN A 138 3.12 9.16 -12.92
CA ASN A 138 4.26 10.08 -12.92
C ASN A 138 5.56 9.43 -12.42
N HIS A 139 5.48 8.58 -11.38
CA HIS A 139 6.67 8.12 -10.66
C HIS A 139 7.04 6.65 -10.83
N ARG A 140 6.25 5.82 -11.52
CA ARG A 140 6.53 4.37 -11.65
C ARG A 140 7.90 4.01 -12.24
N LYS A 141 8.55 4.95 -12.91
CA LYS A 141 9.88 4.78 -13.52
C LYS A 141 11.01 5.27 -12.62
N ASP A 142 10.70 5.86 -11.46
CA ASP A 142 11.69 6.32 -10.52
C ASP A 142 12.44 5.13 -9.93
N LYS A 143 13.77 5.27 -9.80
CA LYS A 143 14.64 4.20 -9.29
C LYS A 143 14.20 3.67 -7.92
N ASN A 144 13.61 4.53 -7.09
CA ASN A 144 13.16 4.20 -5.73
C ASN A 144 11.62 4.16 -5.62
N PHE A 145 10.92 3.89 -6.73
CA PHE A 145 9.46 3.85 -6.74
C PHE A 145 8.90 2.81 -5.78
N TYR A 146 9.40 1.57 -5.86
CA TYR A 146 9.00 0.49 -4.96
C TYR A 146 9.71 0.62 -3.61
N SER A 147 8.93 0.50 -2.55
CA SER A 147 9.44 0.36 -1.19
C SER A 147 9.81 -1.09 -0.93
N ASN A 148 10.83 -1.33 -0.12
CA ASN A 148 11.25 -2.68 0.27
C ASN A 148 10.33 -3.27 1.35
N GLU A 149 9.01 -3.18 1.15
CA GLU A 149 7.99 -3.57 2.12
C GLU A 149 6.77 -4.21 1.42
N TRP A 150 6.36 -5.37 1.91
CA TRP A 150 5.17 -6.10 1.48
C TRP A 150 4.08 -6.10 2.57
N ARG A 151 2.84 -5.90 2.14
CA ARG A 151 1.62 -6.05 2.96
C ARG A 151 0.90 -7.32 2.54
N ILE A 152 0.85 -8.29 3.44
CA ILE A 152 0.25 -9.61 3.23
C ILE A 152 -0.93 -9.77 4.18
N TYR A 153 -2.01 -10.33 3.66
CA TYR A 153 -3.29 -10.52 4.30
C TYR A 153 -3.73 -11.96 4.11
N LEU A 154 -4.01 -12.64 5.22
CA LEU A 154 -4.40 -14.05 5.22
C LEU A 154 -5.89 -14.25 4.92
N GLY A 155 -6.68 -13.17 4.89
CA GLY A 155 -8.07 -13.22 4.43
C GLY A 155 -9.06 -13.83 5.42
N ARG A 156 -8.67 -13.98 6.70
CA ARG A 156 -9.47 -14.65 7.73
C ARG A 156 -10.35 -13.64 8.48
N GLY A 157 -11.57 -14.04 8.84
CA GLY A 157 -12.46 -13.19 9.66
C GLY A 157 -12.14 -13.19 11.16
N LYS A 158 -11.23 -14.06 11.61
CA LYS A 158 -10.82 -14.21 13.01
C LYS A 158 -9.31 -14.29 13.10
N GLU A 159 -8.74 -13.61 14.09
CA GLU A 159 -7.30 -13.62 14.36
C GLU A 159 -6.76 -15.05 14.51
N LEU A 160 -5.59 -15.32 13.92
CA LEU A 160 -4.98 -16.65 13.94
C LEU A 160 -4.17 -16.88 15.22
N TRP A 161 -3.67 -15.81 15.83
CA TRP A 161 -2.80 -15.83 17.00
C TRP A 161 -3.58 -15.38 18.24
N LYS A 162 -3.31 -15.99 19.40
CA LYS A 162 -3.81 -15.47 20.67
C LYS A 162 -3.13 -14.14 21.00
N SER A 163 -3.80 -13.32 21.82
CA SER A 163 -3.23 -12.06 22.31
C SER A 163 -2.07 -12.23 23.30
N ARG A 164 -1.89 -13.43 23.87
CA ARG A 164 -0.82 -13.78 24.81
C ARG A 164 -0.59 -15.29 24.86
N ARG A 165 0.62 -15.71 25.24
CA ARG A 165 1.01 -17.13 25.37
C ARG A 165 0.77 -17.89 24.06
N GLU A 166 1.29 -17.32 23.00
CA GLU A 166 1.21 -17.87 21.64
C GLU A 166 2.59 -18.25 21.14
N THR A 167 2.63 -19.17 20.19
CA THR A 167 3.84 -19.44 19.41
C THR A 167 3.46 -19.45 17.94
N ILE A 168 4.12 -18.59 17.17
CA ILE A 168 3.92 -18.48 15.73
C ILE A 168 5.18 -19.02 15.08
N THR A 169 5.03 -20.09 14.28
CA THR A 169 6.15 -20.72 13.56
C THR A 169 5.95 -20.53 12.07
N LEU A 170 7.00 -20.10 11.40
CA LEU A 170 7.06 -19.90 9.97
C LEU A 170 7.78 -21.07 9.30
N TYR A 171 7.16 -21.63 8.27
CA TYR A 171 7.67 -22.75 7.50
C TYR A 171 7.83 -22.36 6.03
N ASP A 172 8.85 -22.91 5.38
CA ASP A 172 8.99 -22.83 3.92
C ASP A 172 8.02 -23.80 3.21
N GLN A 173 8.08 -23.80 1.88
CA GLN A 173 7.25 -24.68 1.05
C GLN A 173 7.55 -26.17 1.21
N LEU A 174 8.72 -26.53 1.73
CA LEU A 174 9.16 -27.91 1.97
C LEU A 174 8.83 -28.38 3.40
N GLY A 175 8.17 -27.53 4.21
CA GLY A 175 7.82 -27.83 5.60
C GLY A 175 9.00 -27.67 6.56
N LYS A 176 10.09 -27.01 6.16
CA LYS A 176 11.20 -26.70 7.07
C LYS A 176 10.89 -25.43 7.84
N ILE A 177 11.23 -25.43 9.13
CA ILE A 177 11.10 -24.24 9.97
C ILE A 177 12.11 -23.19 9.50
N ILE A 178 11.61 -22.00 9.20
CA ILE A 178 12.41 -20.81 8.91
C ILE A 178 12.66 -20.01 10.19
N ASP A 179 11.61 -19.79 10.99
CA ASP A 179 11.68 -19.01 12.23
C ASP A 179 10.50 -19.33 13.17
N SER A 180 10.63 -18.96 14.45
CA SER A 180 9.55 -19.08 15.43
C SER A 180 9.65 -18.00 16.50
N ILE A 181 8.50 -17.44 16.89
CA ILE A 181 8.39 -16.46 17.97
C ILE A 181 7.36 -16.91 18.99
N SER A 182 7.69 -16.72 20.28
CA SER A 182 6.79 -16.98 21.42
C SER A 182 6.67 -15.75 22.30
N TYR A 183 5.46 -15.44 22.75
CA TYR A 183 5.13 -14.30 23.65
C TYR A 183 3.93 -14.62 24.54
#